data_AF-A0A645K055-F1
#
_entry.id   AF-A0A645K055-F1
#
_cell.length_a   1.000
_cell.length_b   1.000
_cell.length_c   1.000
_cell.angle_alpha   90.00
_cell.angle_beta   90.00
_cell.angle_gamma   90.00
#
_symmetry.space_group_name_H-M   'P 1'
#
loop_
_entity.id
_entity.type
_entity.pdbx_description
1 polymer ?
#
loop_
_entity_poly.entity_id
_entity_poly.type
_entity_poly.pdbx_seq_one_letter_code
_entity_poly.pdbx_strand_id
1 'polypeptide(L)'
;MIQFRHELNDFLRNYGGHIGYSVHPDERKKGYAKRMLGECLDLCKAFGLTSVLITCLVGNEASRRTILSCGGIYEGTVYCARDDVQLQRYWINLTTSEGD
;
A
#
# COMPACT_ATOMS: atom_id res chain seq x y z
N MET A 1 6.70 1.30 11.73
CA MET A 1 5.46 2.11 11.83
C MET A 1 4.53 1.72 10.70
N ILE A 2 3.22 1.64 10.96
CA ILE A 2 2.19 1.55 9.93
C ILE A 2 1.11 2.59 10.22
N GLN A 3 0.56 3.19 9.17
CA GLN A 3 -0.51 4.16 9.23
C GLN A 3 -1.58 3.77 8.23
N PHE A 4 -2.82 3.73 8.70
CA PHE A 4 -4.01 3.54 7.90
C PHE A 4 -4.84 4.83 7.87
N ARG A 5 -5.30 5.20 6.68
CA ARG A 5 -6.17 6.35 6.42
C ARG A 5 -7.50 5.81 5.89
N HIS A 6 -8.55 6.08 6.64
CA HIS A 6 -9.92 5.65 6.31
C HIS A 6 -10.45 6.38 5.06
N GLU A 7 -10.06 7.64 4.90
CA GLU A 7 -10.44 8.48 3.78
C GLU A 7 -9.22 9.11 3.12
N LEU A 8 -9.30 9.31 1.81
CA LEU A 8 -8.28 9.97 1.02
C LEU A 8 -8.79 11.33 0.56
N ASN A 9 -8.02 12.39 0.79
CA ASN A 9 -8.19 13.62 0.04
C ASN A 9 -7.63 13.49 -1.38
N ASP A 10 -7.80 14.49 -2.23
CA ASP A 10 -7.38 14.44 -3.64
C ASP A 10 -5.90 14.15 -3.81
N PHE A 11 -5.04 14.71 -2.94
CA PHE A 11 -3.61 14.42 -2.98
C PHE A 11 -3.33 12.95 -2.65
N LEU A 12 -3.94 12.42 -1.59
CA LEU A 12 -3.74 11.03 -1.18
C LEU A 12 -4.31 10.04 -2.20
N ARG A 13 -5.45 10.34 -2.85
CA ARG A 13 -5.99 9.52 -3.95
C ARG A 13 -5.03 9.43 -5.13
N ASN A 14 -4.21 10.45 -5.33
CA ASN A 14 -3.27 10.49 -6.43
C ASN A 14 -1.89 9.94 -6.09
N TYR A 15 -1.38 10.21 -4.89
CA TYR A 15 0.03 10.02 -4.57
C TYR A 15 0.30 9.26 -3.27
N GLY A 16 -0.63 9.22 -2.31
CA GLY A 16 -0.37 8.71 -0.96
C GLY A 16 -0.97 7.34 -0.63
N GLY A 17 -2.18 7.07 -1.12
CA GLY A 17 -2.93 5.87 -0.77
C GLY A 17 -3.43 5.83 0.69
N HIS A 18 -4.06 4.71 1.03
CA HIS A 18 -4.66 4.45 2.33
C HIS A 18 -3.61 4.04 3.35
N ILE A 19 -2.58 3.32 2.93
CA ILE A 19 -1.61 2.70 3.85
C ILE A 19 -0.21 3.24 3.57
N GLY A 20 0.42 3.79 4.61
CA GLY A 20 1.85 4.09 4.62
C GLY A 20 2.56 3.24 5.67
N TYR A 21 3.74 2.71 5.36
CA TYR A 21 4.50 1.91 6.30
C TYR A 21 6.01 2.12 6.15
N SER A 22 6.72 1.89 7.24
CA SER A 22 8.19 1.93 7.29
C SER A 22 8.71 0.94 8.32
N VAL A 23 9.87 0.37 8.03
CA VAL A 23 10.60 -0.53 8.93
C VAL A 23 11.97 0.10 9.21
N HIS A 24 12.35 0.11 10.49
CA HIS A 24 13.67 0.59 10.91
C HIS A 24 14.77 -0.11 10.11
N PRO A 25 15.83 0.59 9.66
CA PRO A 25 16.88 0.01 8.81
C PRO A 25 17.41 -1.36 9.28
N ASP A 26 17.67 -1.49 10.58
CA ASP A 26 18.25 -2.71 11.17
C ASP A 26 17.26 -3.89 11.30
N GLU A 27 15.97 -3.60 11.11
CA GLU A 27 14.88 -4.57 11.20
C GLU A 27 14.34 -4.99 9.82
N ARG A 28 14.96 -4.51 8.74
CA ARG A 28 14.58 -4.86 7.36
C ARG A 28 14.92 -6.31 7.04
N LYS A 29 14.30 -6.85 5.99
CA LYS A 29 14.48 -8.24 5.49
C LYS A 29 14.08 -9.36 6.45
N LYS A 30 13.50 -9.05 7.61
CA LYS A 30 12.94 -10.02 8.58
C LYS A 30 11.44 -10.30 8.36
N GLY A 31 10.85 -9.79 7.28
CA GLY A 31 9.44 -10.00 6.93
C GLY A 31 8.42 -9.07 7.64
N TYR A 32 8.88 -8.13 8.48
CA TYR A 32 7.97 -7.26 9.23
C TYR A 32 7.05 -6.40 8.36
N ALA A 33 7.56 -5.81 7.27
CA ALA A 33 6.73 -4.99 6.38
C ALA A 33 5.54 -5.78 5.82
N LYS A 34 5.77 -7.04 5.41
CA LYS A 34 4.73 -7.93 4.90
C LYS A 34 3.70 -8.27 5.98
N ARG A 35 4.17 -8.63 7.18
CA ARG A 35 3.28 -8.96 8.31
C ARG A 35 2.41 -7.77 8.70
N MET A 36 3.03 -6.61 8.90
CA MET A 36 2.33 -5.38 9.24
C MET A 36 1.30 -5.00 8.16
N LEU A 37 1.67 -5.09 6.88
CA LEU A 37 0.75 -4.81 5.80
C LEU A 37 -0.42 -5.81 5.79
N GLY A 38 -0.17 -7.10 5.91
CA GLY A 38 -1.21 -8.13 5.99
C GLY A 38 -2.22 -7.87 7.11
N GLU A 39 -1.73 -7.70 8.34
CA GLU A 39 -2.58 -7.40 9.50
C GLU A 39 -3.39 -6.10 9.33
N CYS A 40 -2.81 -5.09 8.68
CA CYS A 40 -3.51 -3.84 8.38
C CYS A 40 -4.60 -4.03 7.33
N LEU A 41 -4.42 -4.90 6.34
CA LEU A 41 -5.44 -5.19 5.32
C LEU A 41 -6.65 -5.89 5.93
N ASP A 42 -6.43 -6.80 6.89
CA ASP A 42 -7.50 -7.46 7.64
C ASP A 42 -8.33 -6.43 8.43
N LEU A 43 -7.66 -5.45 9.06
CA LEU A 43 -8.34 -4.33 9.71
C LEU A 43 -9.14 -3.48 8.70
N CYS A 44 -8.55 -3.10 7.57
CA CYS A 44 -9.24 -2.36 6.52
C CYS A 44 -10.53 -3.06 6.07
N LYS A 45 -10.47 -4.39 5.92
CA LYS A 45 -11.63 -5.22 5.57
C LYS A 45 -12.70 -5.18 6.66
N ALA A 46 -12.31 -5.31 7.93
CA ALA A 46 -13.23 -5.20 9.07
C ALA A 46 -13.88 -3.81 9.18
N PHE A 47 -13.19 -2.76 8.72
CA PHE A 47 -13.73 -1.40 8.59
C PHE A 47 -14.68 -1.21 7.39
N GLY A 48 -14.89 -2.24 6.56
CA GLY A 48 -15.82 -2.21 5.42
C GLY A 48 -15.22 -1.67 4.12
N LEU A 49 -13.89 -1.52 4.02
CA LEU A 49 -13.26 -1.18 2.75
C LEU A 49 -13.27 -2.38 1.80
N THR A 50 -13.62 -2.13 0.55
CA THR A 50 -13.60 -3.14 -0.52
C THR A 50 -12.24 -3.21 -1.22
N SER A 51 -11.49 -2.11 -1.24
CA SER A 51 -10.15 -2.05 -1.82
C SER A 51 -9.32 -0.95 -1.17
N VAL A 52 -8.00 -1.05 -1.26
CA VAL A 52 -7.07 -0.02 -0.80
C VAL A 52 -5.98 0.26 -1.83
N LEU A 53 -5.76 1.55 -2.07
CA LEU A 53 -4.59 2.08 -2.78
C LEU A 53 -3.37 2.14 -1.87
N ILE A 54 -2.22 1.70 -2.37
CA ILE A 54 -0.90 1.89 -1.76
C ILE A 54 0.05 2.40 -2.84
N THR A 55 0.90 3.36 -2.50
CA THR A 55 1.89 3.92 -3.42
C THR A 55 3.31 3.66 -2.92
N CYS A 56 4.27 3.58 -3.85
CA CYS A 56 5.68 3.56 -3.51
C CYS A 56 6.52 4.21 -4.62
N LEU A 57 7.72 4.69 -4.28
CA LEU A 57 8.66 5.20 -5.27
C LEU A 57 9.06 4.11 -6.28
N VAL A 58 9.26 4.47 -7.55
CA VAL A 58 9.70 3.53 -8.62
C VAL A 58 11.00 2.79 -8.24
N GLY A 59 11.91 3.44 -7.49
CA GLY A 59 13.16 2.82 -7.03
C GLY A 59 13.03 1.98 -5.74
N ASN A 60 11.87 1.96 -5.09
CA ASN A 60 11.69 1.26 -3.81
C ASN A 60 11.22 -0.19 -4.04
N GLU A 61 12.15 -1.02 -4.51
CA GLU A 61 11.89 -2.44 -4.80
C GLU A 61 11.41 -3.23 -3.56
N ALA A 62 11.87 -2.86 -2.37
CA ALA A 62 11.46 -3.52 -1.12
C ALA A 62 9.95 -3.32 -0.85
N SER A 63 9.46 -2.09 -0.97
CA SER A 63 8.04 -1.80 -0.85
C SER A 63 7.24 -2.41 -1.99
N ARG A 64 7.73 -2.32 -3.24
CA ARG A 64 7.10 -2.94 -4.40
C ARG A 64 6.85 -4.44 -4.18
N ARG A 65 7.90 -5.19 -3.81
CA ARG A 65 7.80 -6.64 -3.56
C ARG A 65 6.85 -6.95 -2.40
N THR A 66 6.86 -6.13 -1.36
CA THR A 66 5.96 -6.30 -0.20
C THR A 66 4.50 -6.14 -0.65
N ILE A 67 4.18 -5.06 -1.36
CA ILE A 67 2.83 -4.76 -1.87
C ILE A 67 2.34 -5.88 -2.79
N LEU A 68 3.15 -6.29 -3.77
CA LEU A 68 2.81 -7.39 -4.69
C LEU A 68 2.58 -8.70 -3.93
N SER A 69 3.40 -9.01 -2.93
CA SER A 69 3.25 -10.24 -2.12
C SER A 69 2.00 -10.25 -1.23
N CYS A 70 1.37 -9.09 -1.03
CA CYS A 70 0.11 -8.92 -0.31
C CYS A 70 -1.09 -8.76 -1.26
N GLY A 71 -0.94 -9.08 -2.54
CA GLY A 71 -2.03 -9.02 -3.53
C GLY A 71 -2.18 -7.68 -4.23
N GLY A 72 -1.18 -6.80 -4.15
CA GLY A 72 -1.20 -5.53 -4.88
C GLY A 72 -1.18 -5.73 -6.39
N ILE A 73 -2.12 -5.10 -7.08
CA ILE A 73 -2.25 -5.06 -8.53
C ILE A 73 -1.75 -3.69 -8.99
N TYR A 74 -0.75 -3.68 -9.87
CA TYR A 74 -0.20 -2.44 -10.43
C TYR A 74 -1.27 -1.73 -11.27
N GLU A 75 -1.51 -0.46 -10.95
CA GLU A 75 -2.42 0.41 -11.69
C GLU A 75 -1.65 1.27 -12.69
N GLY A 76 -0.53 1.86 -12.26
CA GLY A 76 0.23 2.81 -13.06
C GLY A 76 1.33 3.50 -12.28
N THR A 77 2.08 4.34 -12.99
CA THR A 77 3.08 5.23 -12.40
C THR A 77 2.66 6.66 -12.65
N VAL A 78 2.71 7.49 -11.61
CA VAL A 78 2.34 8.91 -11.68
C VAL A 78 3.51 9.78 -11.23
N TYR A 79 3.66 10.93 -11.86
CA TYR A 79 4.62 11.94 -11.46
C TYR A 79 4.00 12.88 -10.42
N CYS A 80 4.62 12.97 -9.24
CA CYS A 80 4.26 13.95 -8.22
C CYS A 80 5.18 15.16 -8.35
N ALA A 81 4.69 16.23 -9.00
CA ALA A 81 5.47 17.46 -9.19
C ALA A 81 5.84 18.16 -7.87
N ARG A 82 5.04 17.97 -6.81
CA ARG A 82 5.30 18.54 -5.49
C ARG A 82 6.61 18.02 -4.89
N ASP A 83 6.87 16.73 -5.07
CA ASP A 83 7.98 16.03 -4.43
C ASP A 83 9.07 15.63 -5.43
N ASP A 84 8.90 15.95 -6.72
CA ASP A 84 9.78 15.60 -7.85
C ASP A 84 10.12 14.09 -7.91
N VAL A 85 9.08 13.26 -7.81
CA VAL A 85 9.23 11.79 -7.80
C VAL A 85 8.20 11.08 -8.67
N GLN A 86 8.58 9.89 -9.14
CA GLN A 86 7.68 8.94 -9.77
C GLN A 86 7.19 7.92 -8.74
N LEU A 87 5.87 7.80 -8.62
CA LEU A 87 5.20 6.90 -7.69
C LEU A 87 4.44 5.83 -8.45
N GLN A 88 4.72 4.58 -8.13
CA GLN A 88 3.93 3.43 -8.55
C GLN A 88 2.70 3.32 -7.66
N ARG A 89 1.57 3.02 -8.26
CA ARG A 89 0.27 2.88 -7.61
C ARG A 89 -0.21 1.44 -7.71
N TYR A 90 -0.67 0.90 -6.58
CA TYR A 90 -1.13 -0.47 -6.48
C TYR A 90 -2.46 -0.53 -5.74
N TRP A 91 -3.41 -1.26 -6.30
CA TRP A 91 -4.68 -1.56 -5.64
C TRP A 91 -4.64 -2.97 -5.05
N ILE A 92 -5.07 -3.11 -3.80
CA ILE A 92 -5.34 -4.41 -3.19
C ILE A 92 -6.84 -4.53 -3.03
N ASN A 93 -7.41 -5.58 -3.62
CA ASN A 93 -8.81 -5.92 -3.43
C ASN A 93 -8.97 -6.67 -2.08
N LEU A 94 -9.89 -6.21 -1.25
CA LEU A 94 -10.17 -6.76 0.08
C LEU A 94 -11.44 -7.61 0.12
N THR A 95 -12.29 -7.51 -0.91
CA THR A 95 -13.42 -8.40 -1.07
C THR A 95 -12.91 -9.78 -1.46
N THR A 96 -13.10 -10.75 -0.58
CA THR A 96 -13.06 -12.15 -0.98
C THR A 96 -14.19 -12.36 -1.98
N SER A 97 -13.90 -12.98 -3.12
CA SER A 97 -14.91 -13.70 -3.87
C SER A 97 -15.48 -14.76 -2.93
N GLU A 98 -16.61 -14.49 -2.27
CA GLU A 98 -17.45 -15.58 -1.78
C GLU A 98 -18.12 -16.19 -3.01
N GLY A 99 -17.61 -17.35 -3.45
CA GLY A 99 -18.21 -18.12 -4.55
C GLY A 99 -17.19 -18.82 -5.44
N ASP A 100 -16.72 -19.98 -5.00
CA ASP A 100 -16.96 -21.27 -5.69
C ASP A 100 -16.77 -22.43 -4.69
#